data_AF-U4TCH9-F1
#
_entry.id   AF-U4TCH9-F1
#
_cell.length_a   1.000
_cell.length_b   1.000
_cell.length_c   1.000
_cell.angle_alpha   90.00
_cell.angle_beta   90.00
_cell.angle_gamma   90.00
#
_symmetry.space_group_name_H-M   'P 1'
#
loop_
_entity.id
_entity.type
_entity.pdbx_description
1 polymer ?
#
loop_
_entity_poly.entity_id
_entity_poly.type
_entity_poly.pdbx_seq_one_letter_code
_entity_poly.pdbx_strand_id
1 'polypeptide(L)' 'MKVQASVKKICGSCKVVRRKGRVHIICTAEPRHKQRQG' A
#
# COMPACT_ATOMS: atom_id res chain seq x y z
N MET A 1 -8.82 0.99 1.76
CA MET A 1 -7.46 0.75 2.31
C MET A 1 -7.49 -0.61 2.98
N LYS A 2 -6.65 -1.56 2.55
CA LYS A 2 -6.58 -2.93 3.10
C LYS A 2 -5.49 -3.00 4.17
N VAL A 3 -5.82 -3.47 5.36
CA VAL A 3 -4.87 -3.63 6.48
C VAL A 3 -4.41 -5.09 6.48
N GLN A 4 -3.11 -5.34 6.32
CA GLN A 4 -2.53 -6.68 6.20
C GLN A 4 -1.19 -6.74 6.92
N ALA A 5 -0.80 -7.90 7.45
CA ALA A 5 0.52 -8.07 8.06
C ALA A 5 1.66 -7.95 7.03
N SER A 6 1.41 -8.36 5.79
CA SER A 6 2.32 -8.23 4.65
C SER A 6 1.70 -7.34 3.59
N VAL A 7 2.48 -6.41 3.03
CA VAL A 7 2.05 -5.50 1.97
C VAL A 7 2.93 -5.66 0.75
N LYS A 8 2.32 -5.80 -0.43
CA LYS A 8 3.04 -5.98 -1.71
C LYS A 8 2.47 -5.13 -2.84
N LYS A 9 3.33 -4.68 -3.75
CA LYS A 9 2.89 -3.96 -4.96
C LYS A 9 2.08 -4.92 -5.83
N ILE A 10 0.94 -4.44 -6.33
CA ILE A 10 0.04 -5.25 -7.18
C ILE A 10 0.20 -4.86 -8.66
N CYS A 11 0.42 -3.58 -8.95
CA CYS A 11 0.64 -3.06 -10.30
C CYS A 11 1.84 -2.11 -10.35
N GLY A 12 2.28 -1.73 -11.55
CA GLY A 12 3.42 -0.81 -11.75
C GLY A 12 3.23 0.58 -11.16
N SER A 13 1.98 1.03 -11.00
CA SER A 13 1.65 2.32 -10.37
C SER A 13 1.57 2.26 -8.83
N CYS A 14 1.74 1.08 -8.22
CA CYS A 14 1.82 0.95 -6.77
C CYS A 14 3.17 1.48 -6.24
N LYS A 15 3.10 2.42 -5.29
CA LYS A 15 4.26 2.96 -4.60
C LYS A 15 4.23 2.55 -3.14
N VAL A 16 5.40 2.13 -2.63
CA VAL A 16 5.61 1.83 -1.21
C VAL A 16 6.02 3.12 -0.52
N VAL A 17 5.32 3.48 0.55
CA VAL A 17 5.57 4.71 1.31
C VAL A 17 5.57 4.38 2.79
N ARG A 18 6.52 4.93 3.55
CA ARG A 18 6.50 4.85 5.02
C ARG A 18 5.87 6.13 5.58
N ARG A 19 4.80 5.99 6.37
CA ARG A 19 4.10 7.11 7.04
C ARG A 19 3.86 6.74 8.49
N LYS A 20 4.23 7.63 9.43
CA LYS A 20 4.06 7.41 10.89
C LYS A 20 4.61 6.04 11.34
N GLY A 21 5.79 5.66 10.85
CA GLY A 21 6.42 4.37 11.17
C GLY A 21 5.81 3.12 10.52
N ARG A 22 4.70 3.23 9.76
CA ARG A 22 4.05 2.09 9.09
C ARG A 22 4.26 2.11 7.58
N VAL A 23 4.43 0.94 6.99
CA VAL A 23 4.51 0.78 5.53
C VAL A 23 3.10 0.81 4.94
N HIS A 24 2.94 1.61 3.89
CA HIS A 24 1.72 1.73 3.12
C HIS A 24 2.03 1.48 1.65
N ILE A 25 1.04 0.96 0.94
CA ILE A 25 1.04 0.93 -0.51
C ILE A 25 -0.03 1.87 -0.97
N ILE A 26 0.38 2.86 -1.76
CA ILE A 26 -0.53 3.78 -2.43
C ILE A 26 -0.55 3.44 -3.91
N CYS A 27 -1.71 3.59 -4.53
CA CYS A 27 -1.88 3.43 -5.96
C CYS A 27 -2.73 4.60 -6.43
N THR A 28 -2.27 5.29 -7.48
CA THR A 28 -2.97 6.44 -8.08
C THR A 28 -4.00 5.99 -9.10
N ALA A 29 -3.76 4.89 -9.80
CA ALA A 29 -4.64 4.36 -10.84
C ALA A 29 -5.81 3.54 -10.27
N GLU A 30 -5.58 2.76 -9.19
CA GLU A 30 -6.56 1.81 -8.66
C GLU A 30 -6.64 1.89 -7.12
N PRO A 31 -7.71 2.47 -6.54
CA PRO A 31 -7.91 2.57 -5.09
C PRO A 31 -7.93 1.24 -4.34
N ARG A 32 -8.32 0.13 -4.99
CA ARG A 32 -8.39 -1.21 -4.39
C ARG A 32 -7.03 -1.78 -4.01
N HIS A 33 -5.94 -1.25 -4.59
CA HIS A 33 -4.57 -1.68 -4.29
C HIS A 33 -3.98 -1.03 -3.03
N LYS A 34 -4.65 -0.02 -2.46
CA LYS A 34 -4.14 0.68 -1.27
C LYS A 34 -4.05 -0.27 -0.07
N GLN A 35 -2.85 -0.46 0.48
CA GLN A 35 -2.58 -1.37 1.62
C GLN A 35 -1.86 -0.66 2.77
N ARG A 36 -1.97 -1.19 3.99
CA ARG A 36 -1.24 -0.78 5.20
C ARG A 36 -0.69 -2.02 5.91
N GLN A 37 0.56 -1.94 6.36
CA GLN A 37 1.22 -2.96 7.16
C GLN A 37 0.83 -2.81 8.64
N GLY A 38 0.16 -3.84 9.17
CA GLY A 38 -0.59 -3.76 10.44
C GLY A 38 -1.73 -2.76 10.37
#